data_AF-A0A2X2C6Q3-F1
#
_entry.id   AF-A0A2X2C6Q3-F1
#
_cell.length_a   1.000
_cell.length_b   1.000
_cell.length_c   1.000
_cell.angle_alpha   90.00
_cell.angle_beta   90.00
_cell.angle_gamma   90.00
#
_symmetry.space_group_name_H-M   'P 1'
#
loop_
_entity.id
_entity.type
_entity.pdbx_description
1 polymer ?
#
loop_
_entity_poly.entity_id
_entity_poly.type
_entity_poly.pdbx_seq_one_letter_code
_entity_poly.pdbx_strand_id
1 'polypeptide(L)' 'MVRLIDLGRHRGEALEQAKRKADVAFEFFHKLNVPFYCFHDVDVISEGNSINEYITNMAAITEVLAQKQQETGR' A
#
# COMPACT_ATOMS: atom_id res chain seq x y z
N MET A 1 6.74 -4.18 11.07
CA MET A 1 6.37 -3.15 10.09
C MET A 1 6.84 -3.63 8.73
N VAL A 2 5.92 -4.09 7.89
CA VAL A 2 6.24 -4.56 6.53
C VAL A 2 6.41 -3.32 5.69
N ARG A 3 7.65 -2.97 5.31
CA ARG A 3 7.89 -1.90 4.34
C ARG A 3 7.35 -2.38 3.01
N LEU A 4 6.27 -1.78 2.50
CA LEU A 4 5.79 -2.06 1.15
C LEU A 4 6.60 -1.25 0.11
N ILE A 5 7.83 -0.79 0.41
CA ILE A 5 8.69 -0.11 -0.56
C ILE A 5 10.15 -0.55 -0.41
N ASP A 6 10.52 -1.72 -0.97
CA ASP A 6 11.94 -2.05 -1.17
C ASP A 6 12.22 -2.89 -2.44
N LEU A 7 11.71 -2.43 -3.58
CA LEU A 7 12.09 -2.92 -4.91
C LEU A 7 12.16 -1.71 -5.84
N GLY A 8 13.37 -1.32 -6.25
CA GLY A 8 13.66 -0.37 -7.34
C GLY A 8 12.79 0.89 -7.43
N ARG A 9 13.32 2.04 -7.00
CA ARG A 9 12.63 3.34 -7.03
C ARG A 9 12.43 3.86 -8.46
N HIS A 10 11.50 3.29 -9.22
CA HIS A 10 11.13 3.73 -10.56
C HIS A 10 10.07 4.84 -10.45
N ARG A 11 10.49 6.08 -10.72
CA ARG A 11 9.60 7.26 -10.70
C ARG A 11 8.58 7.13 -11.84
N GLY A 12 7.29 7.19 -11.53
CA GLY A 12 6.19 7.09 -12.50
C GLY A 12 5.27 5.87 -12.35
N GLU A 13 5.65 4.85 -11.57
CA GLU A 13 4.84 3.64 -11.35
C GLU A 13 4.40 3.45 -9.88
N ALA A 14 4.54 4.48 -9.06
CA ALA A 14 4.40 4.40 -7.61
C ALA A 14 3.08 3.76 -7.15
N LEU A 15 1.95 4.21 -7.71
CA LEU A 15 0.63 3.72 -7.33
C LEU A 15 0.40 2.27 -7.78
N GLU A 16 0.88 1.89 -8.97
CA GLU A 16 0.72 0.53 -9.48
C GLU A 16 1.55 -0.47 -8.67
N GLN A 17 2.77 -0.10 -8.30
CA GLN A 17 3.61 -0.91 -7.41
C GLN A 17 3.01 -1.03 -6.01
N ALA A 18 2.42 0.05 -5.49
CA ALA A 18 1.73 0.03 -4.20
C ALA A 18 0.52 -0.91 -4.22
N LYS A 19 -0.30 -0.90 -5.29
CA LYS A 19 -1.44 -1.82 -5.47
C LYS A 19 -1.01 -3.28 -5.44
N ARG A 20 0.02 -3.64 -6.22
CA ARG A 20 0.56 -5.01 -6.26
C ARG A 20 1.05 -5.48 -4.88
N LYS A 21 1.65 -4.59 -4.11
CA LYS A 21 2.11 -4.93 -2.76
C LYS A 21 0.97 -5.02 -1.76
N ALA A 22 -0.09 -4.21 -1.92
CA ALA A 22 -1.30 -4.39 -1.14
C ALA A 22 -1.94 -5.77 -1.40
N ASP A 23 -1.95 -6.25 -2.65
CA ASP A 23 -2.41 -7.62 -2.96
C ASP A 23 -1.61 -8.67 -2.17
N VAL A 24 -0.27 -8.61 -2.27
CA VAL A 24 0.62 -9.54 -1.58
C VAL A 24 0.51 -9.45 -0.06
N ALA A 25 0.39 -8.23 0.49
CA ALA A 25 0.27 -8.03 1.93
C ALA A 25 -1.02 -8.64 2.49
N PHE A 26 -2.15 -8.44 1.83
CA PHE A 26 -3.42 -9.03 2.28
C PHE A 26 -3.46 -10.55 2.11
N GLU A 27 -2.84 -11.09 1.07
CA GLU A 27 -2.62 -12.55 0.93
C GLU A 27 -1.77 -13.08 2.10
N PHE A 28 -0.71 -12.37 2.47
CA PHE A 28 0.16 -12.73 3.58
C PHE A 28 -0.57 -12.68 4.93
N PHE A 29 -1.36 -11.62 5.19
CA PHE A 29 -2.17 -11.50 6.40
C PHE A 29 -3.19 -12.64 6.51
N HIS A 30 -3.81 -13.02 5.38
CA HIS A 30 -4.72 -14.14 5.33
C HIS A 30 -4.02 -15.46 5.70
N LYS A 31 -2.87 -15.76 5.08
CA LYS A 31 -2.10 -16.99 5.34
C LYS A 31 -1.62 -17.10 6.79
N LEU A 32 -1.29 -15.97 7.43
CA LEU A 32 -0.85 -15.94 8.82
C LEU A 32 -1.99 -15.79 9.84
N ASN A 33 -3.24 -15.70 9.39
CA ASN A 33 -4.40 -15.45 10.23
C ASN A 33 -4.24 -14.20 11.13
N VAL A 34 -3.71 -13.12 10.57
CA VAL A 34 -3.48 -11.86 11.29
C VAL A 34 -4.77 -11.01 11.24
N PRO A 35 -5.31 -10.58 12.40
CA PRO A 35 -6.57 -9.84 12.45
C PRO A 35 -6.42 -8.33 12.28
N PHE A 36 -5.21 -7.78 12.46
CA PHE A 36 -4.96 -6.34 12.40
C PHE A 36 -3.60 -6.04 11.77
N TYR A 37 -3.52 -4.93 11.04
CA TYR A 37 -2.26 -4.41 10.51
C TYR A 37 -2.17 -2.90 10.76
N CYS A 38 -0.93 -2.38 10.75
CA CYS A 38 -0.65 -0.95 10.83
C CYS A 38 0.39 -0.61 9.78
N PHE A 39 0.37 0.62 9.30
CA PHE A 39 1.31 1.14 8.32
C PHE A 39 1.62 2.60 8.60
N HIS A 40 2.83 3.03 8.21
CA HIS A 40 3.11 4.43 7.98
C HIS A 40 2.81 4.75 6.51
N ASP A 41 2.57 6.02 6.22
CA ASP A 41 2.32 6.51 4.87
C ASP A 41 3.42 6.10 3.87
N VAL A 42 4.68 6.23 4.27
CA VAL A 42 5.85 5.81 3.49
C VAL A 42 6.03 4.29 3.42
N ASP A 43 5.28 3.50 4.18
CA ASP A 43 5.24 2.06 3.96
C ASP A 43 4.38 1.74 2.74
N VAL A 44 3.33 2.51 2.44
CA VAL A 44 2.32 2.18 1.41
C VAL A 44 2.52 2.88 0.08
N ILE A 45 3.10 4.09 0.06
CA ILE A 45 3.30 4.86 -1.16
C ILE A 45 4.57 5.70 -1.11
N SER A 46 5.26 5.80 -2.25
CA SER A 46 6.46 6.64 -2.36
C SER A 46 6.09 8.11 -2.52
N GLU A 47 6.98 9.01 -2.07
CA GLU A 47 6.83 10.48 -2.10
C GLU A 47 6.55 11.14 -3.47
N GLY A 48 6.72 10.44 -4.61
CA GLY A 48 6.49 11.00 -5.95
C GLY A 48 7.50 12.09 -6.32
N ASN A 49 7.13 12.99 -7.25
CA ASN A 49 7.94 14.13 -7.68
C ASN A 49 7.46 15.47 -7.10
N SER A 50 6.34 15.49 -6.38
CA SER A 50 5.80 16.69 -5.73
C SER A 50 4.87 16.31 -4.57
N ILE A 51 4.65 17.25 -3.66
CA ILE A 51 3.69 17.09 -2.55
C ILE A 51 2.27 16.80 -3.06
N ASN A 52 1.85 17.44 -4.16
CA ASN A 52 0.53 17.23 -4.74
C ASN A 52 0.38 15.82 -5.30
N GLU A 53 1.41 15.32 -6.00
CA GLU A 53 1.44 13.94 -6.50
C GLU A 53 1.38 12.94 -5.33
N TYR A 54 2.14 13.20 -4.26
CA TYR A 54 2.10 12.36 -3.06
C TYR A 54 0.71 12.28 -2.46
N ILE A 55 0.05 13.42 -2.25
CA ILE A 55 -1.31 13.50 -1.67
C ILE A 55 -2.31 12.74 -2.56
N THR A 56 -2.27 12.96 -3.88
CA THR A 56 -3.16 12.25 -4.82
C THR A 56 -2.93 10.74 -4.79
N ASN A 57 -1.67 10.29 -4.77
CA ASN A 57 -1.35 8.86 -4.72
C ASN A 57 -1.72 8.25 -3.36
N MET A 58 -1.53 8.98 -2.26
CA MET A 58 -1.88 8.55 -0.91
C MET A 58 -3.40 8.37 -0.76
N ALA A 59 -4.21 9.27 -1.32
CA ALA A 59 -5.66 9.12 -1.35
C ALA A 59 -6.06 7.85 -2.14
N ALA A 60 -5.45 7.65 -3.31
CA ALA A 60 -5.76 6.51 -4.16
C ALA A 60 -5.38 5.15 -3.53
N ILE A 61 -4.21 5.05 -2.86
CA ILE A 61 -3.83 3.79 -2.21
C ILE A 61 -4.65 3.52 -0.96
N THR A 62 -5.04 4.55 -0.21
CA THR A 62 -5.90 4.39 0.97
C THR A 62 -7.26 3.80 0.60
N GLU A 63 -7.83 4.21 -0.54
CA GLU A 63 -9.07 3.63 -1.08
C GLU A 63 -8.89 2.12 -1.39
N VAL A 64 -7.77 1.74 -2.00
CA VAL A 64 -7.45 0.33 -2.29
C VAL A 64 -7.33 -0.48 -0.99
N LEU A 65 -6.65 0.05 0.02
CA LEU A 65 -6.52 -0.63 1.32
C LEU A 65 -7.88 -0.78 2.03
N ALA A 66 -8.73 0.25 1.96
CA ALA A 66 -10.08 0.20 2.50
C ALA A 66 -10.95 -0.85 1.79
N GLN A 67 -10.89 -0.93 0.46
CA GLN A 67 -11.60 -1.96 -0.30
C GLN A 67 -11.14 -3.37 0.10
N LYS A 68 -9.83 -3.61 0.20
CA LYS A 68 -9.29 -4.91 0.63
C LYS A 68 -9.72 -5.27 2.04
N GLN A 69 -9.79 -4.29 2.93
CA GLN A 69 -10.26 -4.50 4.29
C GLN A 69 -11.73 -4.92 4.34
N GLN A 70 -12.58 -4.33 3.50
CA GLN A 70 -13.98 -4.74 3.35
C GLN A 70 -14.10 -6.16 2.78
N GLU A 71 -13.31 -6.51 1.76
CA GLU A 71 -13.35 -7.82 1.11
C GLU A 71 -12.88 -8.95 2.03
N THR A 72 -11.94 -8.68 2.93
CA THR A 72 -11.23 -9.72 3.68
C THR A 72 -11.56 -9.74 5.18
N GLY A 73 -12.23 -8.70 5.70
CA GLY A 73 -12.58 -8.57 7.11
C GLY A 73 -11.39 -8.30 8.03
N ARG A 74 -10.27 -7.82 7.49
CA ARG A 74 -9.05 -7.47 8.23
C ARG A 74 -8.43 -6.20 7.66
#